data_AF-A0A7Y4FHG9-F1
#
_entry.id   AF-A0A7Y4FHG9-F1
#
_cell.length_a   1.000
_cell.length_b   1.000
_cell.length_c   1.000
_cell.angle_alpha   90.00
_cell.angle_beta   90.00
_cell.angle_gamma   90.00
#
_symmetry.space_group_name_H-M   'P 1'
#
loop_
_entity.id
_entity.type
_entity.pdbx_description
1 polymer ?
#
loop_
_entity_poly.entity_id
_entity_poly.type
_entity_poly.pdbx_seq_one_letter_code
_entity_poly.pdbx_strand_id
1 'polypeptide(L)'
;MTSYAIIKFRYLIIALFIILTTGCSGVSHQTVFSKVNKNLMQDYNPFIYKLNSENDEFATYSAEAAGEVSQSIVFNSQVLAKDIFSYFQKLCSFTEDQLVETRLVSVDAPLFVEVWGFNDPKSEREDKRSYLSLVMKQLPNDGGVDFFSKGSCHSKPTIIHHPK
;
A
#
# COMPACT_ATOMS: atom_id res chain seq x y z
N MET A 1 54.89 -39.07 -19.70
CA MET A 1 53.90 -38.13 -20.30
C MET A 1 52.66 -37.96 -19.39
N THR A 2 52.83 -37.85 -18.07
CA THR A 2 51.70 -37.94 -17.10
C THR A 2 51.75 -36.87 -16.00
N SER A 3 52.60 -35.85 -16.12
CA SER A 3 52.76 -34.82 -15.08
C SER A 3 52.11 -33.46 -15.43
N TYR A 4 51.94 -33.15 -16.72
CA TYR A 4 51.39 -31.86 -17.17
C TYR A 4 49.85 -31.73 -17.08
N ALA A 5 49.13 -32.86 -17.01
CA ALA A 5 47.66 -32.85 -17.01
C ALA A 5 47.06 -32.52 -15.63
N ILE A 6 47.72 -32.95 -14.55
CA ILE A 6 47.23 -32.78 -13.17
C ILE A 6 47.34 -31.32 -12.72
N ILE A 7 48.37 -30.61 -13.18
CA ILE A 7 48.61 -29.20 -12.84
C ILE A 7 47.52 -28.31 -13.45
N LYS A 8 47.10 -28.55 -14.71
CA LYS A 8 46.03 -27.77 -15.35
C LYS A 8 44.65 -28.00 -14.73
N PHE A 9 44.37 -29.18 -14.18
CA PHE A 9 43.08 -29.50 -13.57
C PHE A 9 42.87 -28.79 -12.22
N ARG A 10 43.95 -28.57 -11.45
CA ARG A 10 43.91 -27.83 -10.18
C ARG A 10 43.61 -26.34 -10.36
N TYR A 11 44.16 -25.70 -11.41
CA TYR A 11 43.90 -24.28 -11.67
C TYR A 11 42.53 -24.02 -12.30
N LEU A 12 41.93 -25.01 -12.98
CA LEU A 12 40.58 -24.90 -13.53
C LEU A 12 39.51 -24.84 -12.43
N ILE A 13 39.71 -25.55 -11.31
CA ILE A 13 38.78 -25.56 -10.17
C ILE A 13 38.87 -24.26 -9.36
N ILE A 14 40.06 -23.66 -9.26
CA ILE A 14 40.27 -22.40 -8.53
C ILE A 14 39.66 -21.21 -9.29
N ALA A 15 39.67 -21.23 -10.62
CA ALA A 15 39.03 -20.18 -11.43
C ALA A 15 37.49 -20.23 -11.40
N LEU A 16 36.88 -21.40 -11.12
CA LEU A 16 35.42 -21.54 -11.09
C LEU A 16 34.78 -21.05 -9.78
N PHE A 17 35.58 -20.85 -8.72
CA PHE A 17 35.07 -20.42 -7.42
C PHE A 17 34.97 -18.89 -7.25
N ILE A 18 35.53 -18.11 -8.17
CA ILE A 18 35.58 -16.64 -8.04
C ILE A 18 34.30 -15.95 -8.58
N ILE A 19 33.53 -16.62 -9.43
CA ILE A 19 32.38 -16.01 -10.12
C ILE A 19 31.08 -16.01 -9.27
N LEU A 20 31.07 -16.67 -8.10
CA LEU A 20 29.88 -16.73 -7.24
C LEU A 20 29.83 -15.65 -6.14
N THR A 21 30.75 -14.67 -6.17
CA THR A 21 30.76 -13.56 -5.20
C THR A 21 30.40 -12.20 -5.80
N THR A 22 29.68 -12.18 -6.93
CA THR A 22 28.94 -10.98 -7.32
C THR A 22 27.83 -10.74 -6.30
N GLY A 23 28.21 -10.04 -5.22
CA GLY A 23 27.30 -9.59 -4.19
C GLY A 23 26.10 -8.92 -4.83
N CYS A 24 24.90 -9.36 -4.41
CA CYS A 24 23.72 -8.53 -4.51
C CYS A 24 24.08 -7.20 -3.83
N SER A 25 24.33 -6.18 -4.65
CA SER A 25 24.49 -4.81 -4.19
C SER A 25 23.19 -4.47 -3.45
N GLY A 26 23.32 -4.15 -2.16
CA GLY A 26 22.19 -3.91 -1.27
C GLY A 26 21.29 -2.83 -1.85
N VAL A 27 20.12 -3.22 -2.36
CA VAL A 27 19.04 -2.29 -2.63
C VAL A 27 18.62 -1.76 -1.25
N SER A 28 18.74 -0.45 -1.03
CA SER A 28 18.33 0.11 0.25
C SER A 28 16.86 -0.24 0.54
N HIS A 29 16.53 -0.61 1.77
CA HIS A 29 15.15 -0.97 2.14
C HIS A 29 14.17 0.18 1.84
N GLN A 30 14.63 1.42 1.94
CA GLN A 30 13.88 2.61 1.55
C GLN A 30 13.45 2.57 0.07
N THR A 31 14.32 2.10 -0.83
CA THR A 31 14.02 1.90 -2.26
C THR A 31 12.99 0.77 -2.48
N VAL A 32 13.01 -0.28 -1.64
CA VAL A 32 12.04 -1.38 -1.72
C VAL A 32 10.64 -0.88 -1.33
N PHE A 33 10.50 -0.24 -0.16
CA PHE A 33 9.20 0.22 0.31
C PHE A 33 8.66 1.43 -0.46
N SER A 34 9.52 2.29 -1.02
CA SER A 34 9.05 3.32 -1.96
C SER A 34 8.40 2.70 -3.20
N LYS A 35 8.94 1.59 -3.70
CA LYS A 35 8.36 0.87 -4.84
C LYS A 35 7.06 0.14 -4.45
N VAL A 36 7.03 -0.47 -3.27
CA VAL A 36 5.81 -1.11 -2.75
C VAL A 36 4.71 -0.08 -2.57
N ASN A 37 4.97 1.05 -1.92
CA ASN A 37 3.98 2.12 -1.75
C ASN A 37 3.51 2.69 -3.07
N LYS A 38 4.41 2.85 -4.05
CA LYS A 38 4.01 3.27 -5.41
C LYS A 38 3.02 2.29 -6.03
N ASN A 39 3.27 0.99 -5.93
CA ASN A 39 2.35 -0.02 -6.45
C ASN A 39 1.02 -0.03 -5.68
N LEU A 40 1.07 0.06 -4.34
CA LEU A 40 -0.14 0.16 -3.50
C LEU A 40 -1.00 1.36 -3.90
N MET A 41 -0.40 2.52 -4.15
CA MET A 41 -1.11 3.70 -4.61
C MET A 41 -1.70 3.53 -6.01
N GLN A 42 -0.99 2.86 -6.93
CA GLN A 42 -1.50 2.53 -8.26
C GLN A 42 -2.69 1.55 -8.21
N ASP A 43 -2.70 0.65 -7.23
CA ASP A 43 -3.80 -0.29 -7.00
C ASP A 43 -4.93 0.31 -6.14
N TYR A 44 -4.82 1.59 -5.79
CA TYR A 44 -5.71 2.31 -4.87
C TYR A 44 -5.87 1.61 -3.52
N ASN A 45 -4.81 0.99 -3.00
CA ASN A 45 -4.83 0.37 -1.70
C ASN A 45 -5.05 1.45 -0.61
N PRO A 46 -5.96 1.23 0.36
CA PRO A 46 -6.19 2.20 1.43
C PRO A 46 -5.02 2.33 2.40
N PHE A 47 -3.99 1.49 2.28
CA PHE A 47 -2.84 1.48 3.16
C PHE A 47 -1.52 1.69 2.40
N ILE A 48 -0.57 2.34 3.08
CA ILE A 48 0.84 2.44 2.70
C ILE A 48 1.71 1.99 3.87
N TYR A 49 2.94 1.57 3.57
CA TYR A 49 3.91 1.25 4.60
C TYR A 49 4.73 2.47 4.99
N LYS A 50 4.86 2.70 6.29
CA LYS A 50 5.73 3.73 6.83
C LYS A 50 6.80 3.09 7.70
N LEU A 51 8.02 3.61 7.55
CA LEU A 51 9.15 3.22 8.40
C LEU A 51 8.93 3.78 9.80
N ASN A 52 8.92 2.92 10.80
CA ASN A 52 8.79 3.30 12.21
C ASN A 52 10.16 3.45 12.87
N SER A 53 11.03 2.44 12.68
CA SER A 53 12.39 2.45 13.19
C SER A 53 13.30 1.61 12.30
N GLU A 54 14.57 1.99 12.28
CA GLU A 54 15.63 1.27 11.60
C GLU A 54 16.87 1.26 12.50
N ASN A 55 17.50 0.10 12.64
CA ASN A 55 18.84 -0.05 13.23
C ASN A 55 19.69 -0.96 12.36
N ASP A 56 20.89 -1.33 12.82
CA ASP A 56 21.83 -2.14 12.02
C ASP A 56 21.32 -3.56 11.71
N GLU A 57 20.35 -4.08 12.46
CA GLU A 57 19.86 -5.46 12.36
C GLU A 57 18.47 -5.58 11.71
N PHE A 58 17.59 -4.61 11.94
CA PHE A 58 16.20 -4.68 11.49
C PHE A 58 15.60 -3.31 11.16
N ALA A 59 14.58 -3.34 10.32
CA ALA A 59 13.69 -2.21 10.07
C ALA A 59 12.24 -2.63 10.36
N THR A 60 11.50 -1.78 11.07
CA THR A 60 10.09 -2.02 11.39
C THR A 60 9.19 -1.09 10.59
N TYR A 61 8.12 -1.66 10.03
CA TYR A 61 7.15 -0.93 9.23
C TYR A 61 5.74 -1.20 9.75
N SER A 62 4.88 -0.19 9.67
CA SER A 62 3.44 -0.34 9.88
C SER A 62 2.65 0.09 8.67
N ALA A 63 1.49 -0.53 8.46
CA ALA A 63 0.51 -0.03 7.51
C ALA A 63 -0.29 1.13 8.12
N GLU A 64 -0.15 2.31 7.52
CA GLU A 64 -0.96 3.49 7.82
C GLU A 64 -1.96 3.75 6.70
N ALA A 65 -3.07 4.40 7.02
CA ALA A 65 -4.04 4.81 6.02
C ALA A 65 -3.40 5.80 5.02
N ALA A 66 -3.61 5.58 3.73
CA ALA A 66 -3.01 6.38 2.67
C ALA A 66 -3.58 7.80 2.64
N GLY A 67 -2.75 8.76 2.17
CA GLY A 67 -3.15 10.16 2.00
C GLY A 67 -3.09 10.98 3.29
N GLU A 68 -3.48 12.24 3.17
CA GLU A 68 -3.47 13.23 4.25
C GLU A 68 -4.88 13.50 4.77
N VAL A 69 -5.05 13.60 6.08
CA VAL A 69 -6.36 13.90 6.70
C VAL A 69 -6.87 15.25 6.17
N SER A 70 -8.05 15.24 5.55
CA SER A 70 -8.66 16.42 4.96
C SER A 70 -10.17 16.19 4.77
N GLN A 71 -10.93 17.27 4.66
CA GLN A 71 -12.35 17.19 4.30
C GLN A 71 -12.50 16.57 2.90
N SER A 72 -13.43 15.60 2.79
CA SER A 72 -13.75 14.95 1.52
C SER A 72 -14.41 15.92 0.54
N ILE A 73 -14.03 15.81 -0.74
CA ILE A 73 -14.66 16.56 -1.84
C ILE A 73 -16.12 16.13 -2.07
N VAL A 74 -16.48 14.92 -1.64
CA VAL A 74 -17.83 14.37 -1.76
C VAL A 74 -18.87 15.23 -1.06
N PHE A 75 -18.49 15.85 0.06
CA PHE A 75 -19.41 16.67 0.85
C PHE A 75 -19.84 17.98 0.18
N ASN A 76 -19.23 18.34 -0.97
CA ASN A 76 -19.71 19.44 -1.81
C ASN A 76 -21.02 19.10 -2.56
N SER A 77 -21.42 17.82 -2.59
CA SER A 77 -22.68 17.35 -3.19
C SER A 77 -23.40 16.39 -2.25
N GLN A 78 -24.53 16.83 -1.70
CA GLN A 78 -25.35 16.00 -0.82
C GLN A 78 -25.86 14.72 -1.52
N VAL A 79 -26.13 14.79 -2.82
CA VAL A 79 -26.56 13.63 -3.62
C VAL A 79 -25.43 12.60 -3.69
N LEU A 80 -24.21 13.04 -4.04
CA LEU A 80 -23.05 12.16 -4.13
C LEU A 80 -22.70 11.56 -2.76
N ALA A 81 -22.75 12.37 -1.69
CA ALA A 81 -22.53 11.91 -0.32
C ALA A 81 -23.51 10.80 0.07
N LYS A 82 -24.81 11.01 -0.20
CA LYS A 82 -25.85 10.02 0.09
C LYS A 82 -25.64 8.72 -0.69
N ASP A 83 -25.27 8.81 -1.96
CA ASP A 83 -25.04 7.63 -2.81
C ASP A 83 -23.82 6.82 -2.33
N ILE A 84 -22.73 7.49 -1.96
CA ILE A 84 -21.52 6.86 -1.44
C ILE A 84 -21.76 6.22 -0.06
N PHE A 85 -22.44 6.90 0.85
CA PHE A 85 -22.81 6.28 2.13
C PHE A 85 -23.75 5.09 1.94
N SER A 86 -24.74 5.20 1.04
CA SER A 86 -25.62 4.06 0.71
C SER A 86 -24.83 2.89 0.12
N TYR A 87 -23.79 3.17 -0.67
CA TYR A 87 -22.88 2.17 -1.21
C TYR A 87 -22.08 1.48 -0.09
N PHE A 88 -21.42 2.24 0.80
CA PHE A 88 -20.67 1.66 1.92
C PHE A 88 -21.56 0.92 2.93
N GLN A 89 -22.79 1.38 3.14
CA GLN A 89 -23.76 0.68 3.96
C GLN A 89 -24.13 -0.68 3.36
N LYS A 90 -24.37 -0.74 2.04
CA LYS A 90 -24.67 -2.02 1.37
C LYS A 90 -23.47 -2.96 1.33
N LEU A 91 -22.28 -2.42 1.09
CA LEU A 91 -21.05 -3.22 0.92
C LEU A 91 -20.50 -3.72 2.26
N CYS A 92 -20.46 -2.85 3.27
CA CYS A 92 -19.74 -3.08 4.53
C CYS A 92 -20.61 -2.91 5.78
N SER A 93 -21.89 -2.54 5.64
CA SER A 93 -22.75 -2.13 6.76
C SER A 93 -22.25 -0.89 7.50
N PHE A 94 -21.42 -0.07 6.85
CA PHE A 94 -20.93 1.18 7.41
C PHE A 94 -21.92 2.32 7.22
N THR A 95 -22.20 3.04 8.29
CA THR A 95 -23.09 4.19 8.32
C THR A 95 -22.32 5.50 8.46
N GLU A 96 -23.00 6.62 8.19
CA GLU A 96 -22.39 7.95 8.23
C GLU A 96 -21.86 8.33 9.61
N ASP A 97 -22.56 7.96 10.70
CA ASP A 97 -22.14 8.19 12.08
C ASP A 97 -20.88 7.39 12.47
N GLN A 98 -20.52 6.37 11.69
CA GLN A 98 -19.30 5.61 11.87
C GLN A 98 -18.10 6.23 11.14
N LEU A 99 -18.30 7.20 10.25
CA LEU A 99 -17.19 7.88 9.58
C LEU A 99 -16.39 8.72 10.58
N VAL A 100 -15.09 8.44 10.68
CA VAL A 100 -14.20 9.10 11.64
C VAL A 100 -13.30 10.11 10.96
N GLU A 101 -12.77 9.75 9.79
CA GLU A 101 -11.87 10.59 9.03
C GLU A 101 -11.95 10.29 7.54
N THR A 102 -11.62 11.31 6.75
CA THR A 102 -11.37 11.20 5.32
C THR A 102 -9.95 11.68 5.04
N ARG A 103 -9.31 11.05 4.06
CA ARG A 103 -7.92 11.35 3.68
C ARG A 103 -7.84 11.54 2.18
N LEU A 104 -7.20 12.60 1.72
CA LEU A 104 -6.98 12.86 0.29
C LEU A 104 -5.71 12.14 -0.16
N VAL A 105 -5.83 11.29 -1.19
CA VAL A 105 -4.70 10.59 -1.82
C VAL A 105 -4.32 11.25 -3.14
N SER A 106 -5.30 11.55 -3.99
CA SER A 106 -5.11 12.28 -5.25
C SER A 106 -6.38 13.06 -5.59
N VAL A 107 -6.21 14.26 -6.14
CA VAL A 107 -7.30 15.16 -6.54
C VAL A 107 -7.19 15.58 -8.00
N ASP A 108 -6.49 14.78 -8.81
CA ASP A 108 -6.15 15.12 -10.19
C ASP A 108 -7.27 14.69 -11.15
N ALA A 109 -8.01 15.64 -11.71
CA ALA A 109 -9.04 15.34 -12.69
C ALA A 109 -8.48 14.51 -13.87
N PRO A 110 -9.23 13.50 -14.36
CA PRO A 110 -10.61 13.18 -14.01
C PRO A 110 -10.76 12.18 -12.84
N LEU A 111 -9.67 11.84 -12.13
CA LEU A 111 -9.63 10.76 -11.14
C LEU A 111 -9.32 11.31 -9.74
N PHE A 112 -10.26 11.15 -8.82
CA PHE A 112 -10.11 11.57 -7.43
C PHE A 112 -10.07 10.33 -6.55
N VAL A 113 -9.10 10.28 -5.63
CA VAL A 113 -8.90 9.15 -4.72
C VAL A 113 -8.85 9.67 -3.31
N GLU A 114 -9.73 9.12 -2.48
CA GLU A 114 -9.77 9.36 -1.05
C GLU A 114 -9.70 8.04 -0.28
N VAL A 115 -9.33 8.10 0.98
CA VAL A 115 -9.46 6.98 1.92
C VAL A 115 -10.38 7.39 3.05
N TRP A 116 -11.42 6.61 3.28
CA TRP A 116 -12.41 6.85 4.32
C TRP A 116 -12.20 5.85 5.45
N GLY A 117 -12.02 6.39 6.66
CA GLY A 117 -11.81 5.63 7.89
C GLY A 117 -13.09 5.57 8.71
N PHE A 118 -13.54 4.36 9.04
CA PHE A 118 -14.75 4.12 9.82
C PHE A 118 -14.42 3.47 11.15
N ASN A 119 -15.16 3.83 12.20
CA ASN A 119 -15.24 3.08 13.44
C ASN A 119 -15.92 1.74 13.14
N ASP A 120 -15.16 0.67 13.27
CA ASP A 120 -15.57 -0.69 12.92
C ASP A 120 -15.19 -1.66 14.05
N PRO A 121 -16.12 -1.98 14.97
CA PRO A 121 -15.88 -2.93 16.05
C PRO A 121 -15.47 -4.33 15.55
N LYS A 122 -15.81 -4.69 14.31
CA LYS A 122 -15.44 -5.97 13.69
C LYS A 122 -14.06 -5.95 13.06
N SER A 123 -13.41 -4.79 12.98
CA SER A 123 -12.03 -4.68 12.53
C SER A 123 -11.11 -5.50 13.45
N GLU A 124 -10.19 -6.22 12.82
CA GLU A 124 -9.15 -6.97 13.51
C GLU A 124 -7.98 -6.07 13.93
N ARG A 125 -7.95 -4.81 13.46
CA ARG A 125 -6.95 -3.82 13.90
C ARG A 125 -7.15 -3.45 15.37
N GLU A 126 -6.06 -3.02 15.99
CA GLU A 126 -6.04 -2.56 17.39
C GLU A 126 -6.90 -1.32 17.60
N ASP A 127 -6.90 -0.39 16.62
CA ASP A 127 -7.65 0.87 16.67
C ASP A 127 -9.16 0.70 16.43
N LYS A 128 -9.63 -0.52 16.13
CA LYS A 128 -11.01 -0.82 15.74
C LYS A 128 -11.51 0.09 14.61
N ARG A 129 -10.62 0.43 13.69
CA ARG A 129 -10.96 1.17 12.47
C ARG A 129 -10.79 0.31 11.25
N SER A 130 -11.58 0.62 10.23
CA SER A 130 -11.43 0.07 8.89
C SER A 130 -11.32 1.18 7.88
N TYR A 131 -10.43 1.01 6.90
CA TYR A 131 -10.16 2.02 5.89
C TYR A 131 -10.46 1.46 4.51
N LEU A 132 -11.23 2.23 3.73
CA LEU A 132 -11.61 1.91 2.36
C LEU A 132 -11.19 3.06 1.46
N SER A 133 -10.53 2.76 0.36
CA SER A 133 -10.31 3.76 -0.69
C SER A 133 -11.61 3.98 -1.42
N LEU A 134 -11.97 5.22 -1.64
CA LEU A 134 -13.02 5.68 -2.53
C LEU A 134 -12.35 6.25 -3.79
N VAL A 135 -12.58 5.60 -4.93
CA VAL A 135 -12.07 6.04 -6.23
C VAL A 135 -13.22 6.60 -7.02
N MET A 136 -13.11 7.88 -7.40
CA MET A 136 -14.12 8.62 -8.12
C MET A 136 -13.58 9.04 -9.49
N LYS A 137 -14.38 8.86 -10.52
CA LYS A 137 -14.06 9.26 -11.89
C LYS A 137 -15.12 10.24 -12.38
N GLN A 138 -14.70 11.46 -12.67
CA GLN A 138 -15.55 12.45 -13.32
C GLN A 138 -15.80 12.03 -14.77
N LEU A 139 -17.08 11.97 -15.16
CA LEU A 139 -17.49 11.67 -16.53
C LEU A 139 -17.41 12.92 -17.40
N PRO A 140 -17.10 12.80 -18.70
CA PRO A 140 -17.03 13.94 -19.60
C PRO A 140 -18.40 14.60 -19.78
N ASN A 141 -18.40 15.86 -20.23
CA ASN A 141 -19.62 16.63 -20.57
C ASN A 141 -20.65 16.70 -19.43
N ASP A 142 -20.19 16.92 -18.19
CA ASP A 142 -21.03 16.99 -16.99
C ASP A 142 -21.86 15.71 -16.74
N GLY A 143 -21.40 14.56 -17.23
CA GLY A 143 -22.09 13.27 -17.09
C GLY A 143 -22.16 12.72 -15.66
N GLY A 144 -21.69 13.46 -14.66
CA GLY A 144 -21.65 13.07 -13.25
C GLY A 144 -20.34 12.41 -12.83
N VAL A 145 -20.42 11.56 -11.80
CA VAL A 145 -19.28 10.89 -11.18
C VAL A 145 -19.60 9.41 -11.03
N ASP A 146 -18.76 8.56 -11.61
CA ASP A 146 -18.74 7.13 -11.30
C ASP A 146 -17.80 6.89 -10.12
N PHE A 147 -18.11 5.92 -9.26
CA PHE A 147 -17.22 5.58 -8.16
C PHE A 147 -17.21 4.09 -7.83
N PHE A 148 -16.12 3.65 -7.21
CA PHE A 148 -15.97 2.32 -6.63
C PHE A 148 -15.05 2.38 -5.42
N SER A 149 -15.02 1.32 -4.60
CA SER A 149 -14.07 1.23 -3.49
C SER A 149 -13.04 0.11 -3.62
N LYS A 150 -11.92 0.27 -2.90
CA LYS A 150 -10.90 -0.76 -2.68
C LYS A 150 -10.61 -0.90 -1.19
N GLY A 151 -10.19 -2.10 -0.79
CA GLY A 151 -9.96 -2.46 0.61
C GLY A 151 -10.93 -3.53 1.12
N SER A 152 -10.71 -3.95 2.36
CA SER A 152 -11.57 -4.91 3.07
C SER A 152 -12.42 -4.15 4.08
N CYS A 153 -13.73 -4.45 4.12
CA CYS A 153 -14.65 -3.84 5.09
C CYS A 153 -14.15 -4.00 6.52
N HIS A 154 -13.67 -5.19 6.90
CA HIS A 154 -13.09 -5.42 8.22
C HIS A 154 -11.57 -5.54 8.05
N SER A 155 -10.88 -4.45 8.36
CA SER A 155 -9.45 -4.34 8.11
C SER A 155 -8.67 -5.32 8.98
N LYS A 156 -7.63 -5.91 8.39
CA LYS A 156 -6.74 -6.86 9.05
C LYS A 156 -5.55 -6.15 9.69
N PRO A 157 -4.90 -6.76 10.69
CA PRO A 157 -3.67 -6.24 11.25
C PRO A 157 -2.58 -6.20 10.17
N THR A 158 -1.70 -5.21 10.25
CA THR A 158 -0.57 -5.11 9.31
C THR A 158 0.63 -4.48 10.00
N ILE A 159 1.32 -5.29 10.81
CA ILE A 159 2.68 -5.03 11.28
C ILE A 159 3.58 -6.02 10.54
N ILE A 160 4.61 -5.51 9.86
CA ILE A 160 5.58 -6.35 9.14
C ILE A 160 6.97 -6.10 9.72
N HIS A 161 7.58 -7.17 10.22
CA HIS A 161 8.98 -7.17 10.62
C HIS A 161 9.84 -7.67 9.46
N HIS A 162 10.81 -6.85 9.02
CA HIS A 162 11.76 -7.24 7.99
C HIS A 162 13.20 -7.30 8.56
N PRO A 163 13.84 -8.48 8.55
CA PRO A 163 15.27 -8.58 8.80
C PRO A 163 16.04 -7.91 7.64
N LYS A 164 17.18 -7.30 7.96
CA LYS A 164 18.13 -6.76 6.98
C LYS A 164 18.94 -7.87 6.30
#